data_AF-A0A931X5T5-F1
#
_entry.id   AF-A0A931X5T5-F1
#
_cell.length_a   1.000
_cell.length_b   1.000
_cell.length_c   1.000
_cell.angle_alpha   90.00
_cell.angle_beta   90.00
_cell.angle_gamma   90.00
#
_symmetry.space_group_name_H-M   'P 1'
#
loop_
_entity.id
_entity.type
_entity.pdbx_description
1 polymer ?
#
loop_
_entity_poly.entity_id
_entity_poly.type
_entity_poly.pdbx_seq_one_letter_code
_entity_poly.pdbx_strand_id
1 'polypeptide(L)'
;MTYVIAEPCIKTKDTACVDVCPVDCIHPRKDEDDFASYEMLYIDPEVCIDCGACEPACPVQAIFPQDLLPEQWQHFTQINADWYKK
;
A
#
# COMPACT_ATOMS: atom_id res chain seq x y z
N MET A 1 1.80 8.12 11.91
CA MET A 1 1.68 8.53 10.49
C MET A 1 1.51 7.22 9.73
N THR A 2 1.39 7.20 8.41
CA THR A 2 1.34 5.91 7.69
C THR A 2 2.00 6.06 6.34
N TYR A 3 2.35 4.93 5.75
CA TYR A 3 2.61 4.82 4.33
C TYR A 3 1.31 4.59 3.55
N VAL A 4 1.29 5.08 2.32
CA VAL A 4 0.14 5.03 1.41
C VAL A 4 0.62 4.51 0.05
N ILE A 5 -0.11 3.56 -0.51
CA ILE A 5 0.10 3.12 -1.90
C ILE A 5 -0.71 4.00 -2.83
N ALA A 6 -0.05 4.56 -3.83
CA ALA A 6 -0.61 5.44 -4.84
C ALA A 6 -0.80 4.75 -6.20
N GLU A 7 -1.22 5.55 -7.19
CA GLU A 7 -1.51 5.16 -8.58
C GLU A 7 -0.48 4.22 -9.25
N PRO A 8 0.86 4.36 -9.06
CA PRO A 8 1.83 3.52 -9.78
C PRO A 8 1.71 2.01 -9.46
N CYS A 9 1.02 1.63 -8.38
CA CYS A 9 0.77 0.24 -8.04
C CYS A 9 -0.32 -0.41 -8.92
N ILE A 10 -1.22 0.39 -9.49
CA ILE A 10 -2.36 -0.09 -10.29
C ILE A 10 -1.84 -0.92 -11.46
N LYS A 11 -2.33 -2.16 -11.58
CA LYS A 11 -1.94 -3.19 -12.57
C LYS A 11 -0.52 -3.76 -12.44
N THR A 12 0.36 -3.16 -11.63
CA THR A 12 1.69 -3.72 -11.37
C THR A 12 1.61 -4.89 -10.38
N LYS A 13 0.95 -4.69 -9.23
CA LYS A 13 0.73 -5.70 -8.17
C LYS A 13 1.94 -6.61 -7.89
N ASP A 14 3.13 -6.03 -7.75
CA ASP A 14 4.40 -6.77 -7.66
C ASP A 14 4.57 -7.58 -6.35
N THR A 15 3.97 -7.10 -5.24
CA THR A 15 4.02 -7.67 -3.88
C THR A 15 5.35 -7.70 -3.15
N ALA A 16 6.47 -7.20 -3.69
CA ALA A 16 7.73 -7.12 -2.93
C ALA A 16 7.63 -6.30 -1.62
N CYS A 17 6.71 -5.33 -1.58
CA CYS A 17 6.44 -4.55 -0.36
C CYS A 17 5.82 -5.37 0.78
N VAL A 18 5.11 -6.46 0.46
CA VAL A 18 4.48 -7.35 1.45
C VAL A 18 5.55 -8.11 2.23
N ASP A 19 6.53 -8.67 1.53
CA ASP A 19 7.58 -9.53 2.12
C ASP A 19 8.49 -8.78 3.12
N VAL A 20 8.57 -7.46 3.00
CA VAL A 20 9.41 -6.60 3.86
C VAL A 20 8.64 -5.94 4.99
N CYS A 21 7.30 -6.05 5.01
CA CYS A 21 6.48 -5.39 6.01
C CYS A 21 6.52 -6.18 7.34
N PRO A 22 7.08 -5.62 8.44
CA PRO A 22 7.28 -6.36 9.69
C PRO A 22 5.98 -6.66 10.46
N VAL A 23 4.95 -5.87 10.20
CA VAL A 23 3.61 -5.98 10.82
C VAL A 23 2.56 -6.48 9.84
N ASP A 24 3.00 -6.82 8.63
CA ASP A 24 2.19 -7.53 7.64
C ASP A 24 0.88 -6.81 7.26
N CYS A 25 0.93 -5.47 7.22
CA CYS A 25 -0.22 -4.60 7.03
C CYS A 25 -0.52 -4.24 5.57
N ILE A 26 -0.12 -5.06 4.59
CA ILE A 26 -0.25 -4.77 3.15
C ILE A 26 -0.97 -5.92 2.44
N HIS A 27 -2.13 -5.61 1.85
CA HIS A 27 -3.03 -6.58 1.22
C HIS A 27 -3.71 -5.98 -0.03
N PRO A 28 -4.22 -6.78 -0.98
CA PRO A 28 -4.20 -8.24 -0.99
C PRO A 28 -2.87 -8.83 -1.42
N ARG A 29 -2.50 -9.99 -0.87
CA ARG A 29 -1.29 -10.76 -1.23
C ARG A 29 -1.56 -11.72 -2.37
N LYS A 30 -0.52 -12.17 -3.08
CA LYS A 30 -0.64 -13.08 -4.24
C LYS A 30 -1.40 -14.39 -3.95
N ASP A 31 -1.38 -14.83 -2.70
CA ASP A 31 -2.03 -16.04 -2.21
C ASP A 31 -3.47 -15.82 -1.70
N GLU A 32 -3.96 -14.58 -1.68
CA GLU A 32 -5.31 -14.24 -1.26
C GLU A 32 -6.27 -14.13 -2.44
N ASP A 33 -7.51 -14.60 -2.27
CA ASP A 33 -8.55 -14.55 -3.30
C ASP A 33 -8.84 -13.12 -3.78
N ASP A 34 -8.69 -12.15 -2.88
CA ASP A 34 -8.87 -10.73 -3.16
C ASP A 34 -7.85 -10.17 -4.15
N PHE A 35 -6.70 -10.82 -4.34
CA PHE A 35 -5.66 -10.34 -5.25
C PHE A 35 -6.13 -10.22 -6.70
N ALA A 36 -7.05 -11.08 -7.11
CA ALA A 36 -7.66 -11.03 -8.43
C ALA A 36 -8.73 -9.92 -8.54
N SER A 37 -9.38 -9.60 -7.43
CA SER A 37 -10.52 -8.67 -7.34
C SER A 37 -10.12 -7.20 -7.31
N TYR A 38 -8.89 -6.90 -6.85
CA TYR A 38 -8.39 -5.53 -6.77
C TYR A 38 -7.27 -5.24 -7.78
N GLU A 39 -7.16 -3.96 -8.18
CA GLU A 39 -6.16 -3.52 -9.16
C GLU A 39 -4.83 -3.07 -8.52
N MET A 40 -4.78 -2.89 -7.21
CA MET A 40 -3.61 -2.46 -6.44
C MET A 40 -3.58 -3.11 -5.05
N LEU A 41 -2.46 -2.93 -4.34
CA LEU A 41 -2.33 -3.25 -2.92
C LEU A 41 -2.69 -2.03 -2.06
N TYR A 42 -3.04 -2.28 -0.79
CA TYR A 42 -3.51 -1.31 0.19
C TYR A 42 -2.79 -1.51 1.52
N ILE A 43 -2.34 -0.41 2.11
CA ILE A 43 -1.69 -0.39 3.43
C ILE A 43 -2.74 -0.05 4.48
N ASP A 44 -2.80 -0.82 5.56
CA ASP A 44 -3.64 -0.50 6.72
C ASP A 44 -2.99 0.64 7.54
N PRO A 45 -3.60 1.83 7.59
CA PRO A 45 -3.06 2.95 8.36
C PRO A 45 -3.14 2.75 9.88
N GLU A 46 -3.97 1.85 10.37
CA GLU A 46 -4.12 1.58 11.82
C GLU A 46 -3.05 0.61 12.33
N VAL A 47 -2.54 -0.27 11.46
CA VAL A 47 -1.50 -1.25 11.80
C VAL A 47 -0.10 -0.78 11.37
N CYS A 48 0.01 0.09 10.37
CA CYS A 48 1.30 0.60 9.90
C CYS A 48 2.08 1.29 11.03
N ILE A 49 3.35 0.90 11.19
CA ILE A 49 4.25 1.43 12.25
C ILE A 49 5.30 2.41 11.72
N ASP A 50 5.11 2.98 10.52
CA ASP A 50 6.03 3.95 9.91
C ASP A 50 7.50 3.46 9.77
N CYS A 51 7.72 2.16 9.58
CA CYS A 51 9.08 1.61 9.51
C CYS A 51 9.84 1.95 8.22
N GLY A 52 9.14 2.31 7.14
CA GLY A 52 9.73 2.70 5.85
C GLY A 52 10.39 1.59 5.04
N ALA A 53 10.30 0.32 5.44
CA ALA A 53 10.90 -0.79 4.71
C ALA A 53 10.28 -1.03 3.33
N CYS A 54 8.98 -0.73 3.17
CA CYS A 54 8.23 -0.98 1.95
C CYS A 54 8.51 0.01 0.80
N GLU A 55 8.88 1.26 1.11
CA GLU A 55 9.19 2.30 0.13
C GLU A 55 10.31 1.92 -0.85
N PRO A 56 11.53 1.54 -0.41
CA PRO A 56 12.61 1.14 -1.31
C PRO A 56 12.39 -0.24 -1.96
N ALA A 57 11.49 -1.06 -1.41
CA ALA A 57 11.17 -2.38 -1.96
C ALA A 57 10.25 -2.29 -3.19
N CYS A 58 9.50 -1.20 -3.36
CA CYS A 58 8.58 -1.05 -4.47
C CYS A 58 9.32 -0.72 -5.78
N PRO A 59 9.28 -1.57 -6.82
CA PRO A 59 10.03 -1.35 -8.06
C PRO A 59 9.53 -0.16 -8.88
N VAL A 60 8.28 0.24 -8.68
CA VAL A 60 7.60 1.35 -9.37
C VAL A 60 7.44 2.58 -8.48
N GLN A 61 8.04 2.58 -7.29
CA GLN A 61 7.99 3.70 -6.35
C GLN A 61 6.56 4.20 -6.08
N ALA A 62 5.64 3.26 -5.85
CA ALA A 62 4.22 3.58 -5.61
C ALA A 62 3.90 3.93 -4.15
N ILE A 63 4.86 3.78 -3.24
CA ILE A 63 4.65 3.87 -1.79
C ILE A 63 5.26 5.17 -1.30
N PHE A 64 4.44 5.99 -0.64
CA PHE A 64 4.86 7.27 -0.09
C PHE A 64 4.41 7.39 1.36
N PRO A 65 5.18 8.04 2.23
CA PRO A 65 4.64 8.47 3.52
C PRO A 65 3.54 9.51 3.27
N GLN A 66 2.47 9.46 4.06
CA GLN A 66 1.28 10.29 3.89
C GLN A 66 1.59 11.79 3.75
N ASP A 67 2.59 12.28 4.48
CA ASP A 67 2.98 13.70 4.48
C ASP A 67 3.76 14.13 3.22
N LEU A 68 4.35 13.17 2.50
CA LEU A 68 5.08 13.42 1.24
C LEU A 68 4.29 12.96 0.00
N LEU A 69 3.04 12.53 0.20
CA LEU A 69 2.19 12.09 -0.89
C LEU A 69 1.84 13.30 -1.79
N PRO A 70 2.10 13.23 -3.10
CA PRO A 70 1.73 14.29 -4.04
C PRO A 70 0.26 14.68 -3.93
N GLU A 71 -0.04 15.97 -4.10
CA GLU A 71 -1.40 16.52 -3.91
C GLU A 71 -2.45 15.79 -4.75
N GLN A 72 -2.11 15.44 -6.00
CA GLN A 72 -2.97 14.68 -6.89
C GLN A 72 -3.36 13.28 -6.37
N TRP A 73 -2.56 12.69 -5.48
CA TRP A 73 -2.75 11.35 -4.92
C TRP A 73 -3.23 11.35 -3.47
N GLN A 74 -3.52 12.51 -2.88
CA GLN A 74 -4.00 12.62 -1.50
C GLN A 74 -5.24 11.76 -1.20
N HIS A 75 -6.10 11.56 -2.21
CA HIS A 75 -7.27 10.70 -2.11
C HIS A 75 -6.93 9.21 -1.88
N PHE A 76 -5.73 8.76 -2.26
CA PHE A 76 -5.29 7.38 -2.01
C PHE A 76 -5.17 7.06 -0.52
N THR A 77 -4.89 8.05 0.33
CA THR A 77 -4.87 7.87 1.79
C THR A 77 -6.19 7.28 2.28
N GLN A 78 -7.32 7.86 1.84
CA GLN A 78 -8.64 7.38 2.21
C GLN A 78 -8.96 6.04 1.54
N ILE A 79 -8.58 5.85 0.27
CA ILE A 79 -8.79 4.57 -0.44
C ILE A 79 -8.10 3.40 0.27
N ASN A 80 -6.86 3.60 0.74
CA ASN A 80 -6.12 2.59 1.49
C ASN A 80 -6.86 2.24 2.80
N ALA A 81 -7.30 3.25 3.55
CA ALA A 81 -8.05 3.06 4.79
C ALA A 81 -9.42 2.37 4.57
N ASP A 82 -10.17 2.82 3.57
CA ASP A 82 -11.52 2.31 3.27
C ASP A 82 -11.49 0.85 2.84
N TRP A 83 -10.38 0.38 2.25
CA TRP A 83 -10.22 -1.01 1.87
C TRP A 83 -10.30 -1.98 3.06
N TYR A 84 -9.82 -1.56 4.24
CA TYR A 84 -9.81 -2.35 5.48
C TYR A 84 -11.08 -2.16 6.33
N LYS A 85 -11.89 -1.13 6.05
CA LYS A 85 -13.11 -0.79 6.80
C LYS A 85 -14.39 -1.43 6.23
N LYS A 86 -14.24 -2.34 5.26
CA LYS A 86 -15.35 -2.99 4.56
C LYS A 86 -16.16 -3.93 5.44
#